data_AF-A0A3P7NT47-F1
#
_entry.id   AF-A0A3P7NT47-F1
#
_cell.length_a   1.000
_cell.length_b   1.000
_cell.length_c   1.000
_cell.angle_alpha   90.00
_cell.angle_beta   90.00
_cell.angle_gamma   90.00
#
_symmetry.space_group_name_H-M   'P 1'
#
loop_
_entity.id
_entity.type
_entity.pdbx_description
1 polymer ?
#
loop_
_entity_poly.entity_id
_entity_poly.type
_entity_poly.pdbx_seq_one_letter_code
_entity_poly.pdbx_strand_id
1 'polypeptide(L)'
;MREVCEMLDIYKTRTAPWHPEGNGQVERTNRTLIQLLKTFASGPNQKVWDERSPLSMMADRAAENASTGYAPFFMLTGRPFRLPLDSCIPTTMPPQYTPSSYVWELQELRRSTHDMVRQQLGAAVNGTPFQRGDWVWNERQVPPLGSSAKFHHS
;
A
#
# COMPACT_ATOMS: atom_id res chain seq x y z
N MET A 1 12.23 -14.38 14.89
CA MET A 1 12.15 -13.33 13.83
C MET A 1 13.44 -12.56 13.61
N ARG A 2 14.26 -12.26 14.64
CA ARG A 2 15.55 -11.59 14.43
C ARG A 2 16.50 -12.42 13.55
N GLU A 3 16.63 -13.70 13.88
CA GLU A 3 17.47 -14.67 13.13
C GLU A 3 17.05 -14.80 11.65
N VAL A 4 15.74 -14.85 11.36
CA VAL A 4 15.23 -14.90 9.98
C VAL A 4 15.56 -13.62 9.21
N CYS A 5 15.45 -12.45 9.85
CA CYS A 5 15.83 -11.18 9.23
C CYS A 5 17.34 -11.11 8.95
N GLU A 6 18.17 -11.61 9.86
CA GLU A 6 19.63 -11.67 9.67
C GLU A 6 20.03 -12.64 8.54
N MET A 7 19.34 -13.79 8.41
CA MET A 7 19.58 -14.74 7.31
C MET A 7 19.19 -14.19 5.94
N LEU A 8 18.15 -13.36 5.88
CA LEU A 8 17.62 -12.80 4.63
C LEU A 8 18.16 -11.40 4.32
N ASP A 9 19.10 -10.90 5.12
CA ASP A 9 19.64 -9.53 5.05
C ASP A 9 18.54 -8.44 5.08
N ILE A 10 17.49 -8.67 5.88
CA ILE A 10 16.36 -7.76 6.03
C ILE A 10 16.59 -6.87 7.25
N TYR A 11 16.73 -5.56 7.00
CA TYR A 11 16.75 -4.58 8.09
C TYR A 11 15.35 -4.36 8.67
N LYS A 12 15.18 -4.68 9.96
CA LYS A 12 13.90 -4.48 10.65
C LYS A 12 13.75 -3.05 11.15
N THR A 13 12.90 -2.28 10.49
CA THR A 13 12.48 -0.96 10.98
C THR A 13 11.49 -1.11 12.14
N ARG A 14 11.68 -0.33 13.21
CA ARG A 14 10.71 -0.19 14.30
C ARG A 14 10.04 1.17 14.18
N THR A 15 8.71 1.17 14.12
CA THR A 15 7.94 2.41 14.28
C THR A 15 8.03 2.88 15.73
N ALA A 16 8.11 4.20 15.93
CA ALA A 16 8.06 4.75 17.27
C ALA A 16 6.73 4.35 17.94
N PRO A 17 6.74 3.95 19.23
CA PRO A 17 5.51 3.72 19.95
C PRO A 17 4.59 4.94 19.81
N TRP A 18 3.31 4.72 19.52
CA TRP A 18 2.30 5.79 19.42
C TRP A 18 2.46 6.75 18.23
N HIS A 19 3.18 6.35 17.17
CA HIS A 19 3.28 7.14 15.93
C HIS A 19 2.62 6.38 14.76
N PRO A 20 1.27 6.30 14.72
CA PRO A 20 0.53 5.60 13.65
C PRO A 20 0.78 6.23 12.27
N GLU A 21 1.17 7.51 12.23
CA GLU A 21 1.51 8.23 11.00
C GLU A 21 2.66 7.56 10.22
N GLY A 22 3.59 6.90 10.92
CA GLY A 22 4.69 6.16 10.30
C GLY A 22 4.26 4.90 9.54
N ASN A 23 3.05 4.39 9.79
CA ASN A 23 2.51 3.18 9.15
C ASN A 23 1.20 3.42 8.39
N GLY A 24 0.77 4.68 8.25
CA GLY A 24 -0.55 5.04 7.74
C GLY A 24 -0.83 4.53 6.32
N GLN A 25 0.19 4.39 5.47
CA GLN A 25 0.01 3.83 4.12
C GLN A 25 -0.37 2.34 4.17
N VAL A 26 0.34 1.55 4.98
CA VAL A 26 0.03 0.11 5.17
C VAL A 26 -1.35 -0.06 5.81
N GLU A 27 -1.69 0.76 6.79
CA GLU A 27 -3.00 0.72 7.45
C GLU A 27 -4.16 1.05 6.50
N ARG A 28 -3.98 2.05 5.62
CA ARG A 28 -4.98 2.37 4.58
C ARG A 28 -5.13 1.23 3.59
N THR A 29 -4.04 0.67 3.07
CA THR A 29 -4.10 -0.47 2.16
C THR A 29 -4.77 -1.68 2.82
N ASN A 30 -4.42 -1.98 4.07
CA ASN A 30 -5.06 -3.07 4.81
C ASN A 30 -6.57 -2.84 4.99
N ARG A 31 -6.99 -1.60 5.28
CA ARG A 31 -8.41 -1.24 5.38
C ARG A 31 -9.15 -1.48 4.06
N THR A 32 -8.57 -1.05 2.94
CA THR A 32 -9.13 -1.27 1.59
C THR A 32 -9.26 -2.75 1.27
N LEU A 33 -8.20 -3.54 1.52
CA LEU A 33 -8.21 -4.99 1.29
C LEU A 33 -9.26 -5.70 2.13
N ILE A 34 -9.40 -5.34 3.41
CA ILE A 34 -10.43 -5.88 4.29
C ILE A 34 -11.82 -5.51 3.77
N GLN A 35 -12.03 -4.28 3.28
CA GLN A 35 -13.30 -3.86 2.72
C GLN A 35 -13.65 -4.65 1.46
N LEU A 36 -12.71 -4.79 0.52
CA LEU A 36 -12.88 -5.62 -0.68
C LEU A 36 -13.21 -7.06 -0.32
N LEU A 37 -12.49 -7.63 0.65
CA LEU A 37 -12.74 -8.99 1.12
C LEU A 37 -14.13 -9.14 1.73
N LYS A 38 -14.58 -8.17 2.54
CA LYS A 38 -15.95 -8.15 3.06
C LYS A 38 -16.96 -8.13 1.93
N THR A 39 -16.75 -7.29 0.90
CA THR A 39 -17.65 -7.21 -0.26
C THR A 39 -17.73 -8.55 -0.99
N PHE A 40 -16.60 -9.17 -1.29
CA PHE A 40 -16.59 -10.48 -1.95
C PHE A 40 -17.14 -11.58 -1.05
N ALA A 41 -16.92 -11.55 0.26
CA ALA A 41 -17.39 -12.57 1.20
C ALA A 41 -18.84 -12.36 1.67
N SER A 42 -19.52 -11.26 1.30
CA SER A 42 -20.89 -10.92 1.77
C SER A 42 -22.01 -11.85 1.23
N GLY A 43 -21.66 -13.00 0.66
CA GLY A 43 -22.61 -14.00 0.17
C GLY A 43 -23.06 -15.01 1.23
N PRO A 44 -23.92 -15.97 0.86
CA PRO A 44 -24.46 -16.99 1.78
C PRO A 44 -23.40 -17.91 2.40
N ASN A 45 -22.17 -17.92 1.87
CA ASN A 45 -21.08 -18.75 2.37
C ASN A 45 -19.85 -17.91 2.77
N GLN A 46 -19.97 -17.19 3.89
CA GLN A 46 -18.91 -16.34 4.46
C GLN A 46 -17.66 -17.13 4.91
N LYS A 47 -17.77 -18.46 5.04
CA LYS A 47 -16.67 -19.34 5.47
C LYS A 47 -15.58 -19.51 4.40
N VAL A 48 -15.83 -19.06 3.18
CA VAL A 48 -14.98 -19.29 2.00
C VAL A 48 -14.23 -17.99 1.61
N TRP A 49 -13.81 -17.23 2.62
CA TRP A 49 -13.15 -15.94 2.43
C TRP A 49 -11.74 -16.10 1.85
N ASP A 50 -11.07 -17.20 2.16
CA ASP A 50 -9.75 -17.58 1.70
C ASP A 50 -9.73 -17.82 0.18
N GLU A 51 -10.72 -18.53 -0.37
CA GLU A 51 -10.86 -18.70 -1.82
C GLU A 51 -11.17 -17.37 -2.54
N ARG A 52 -11.78 -16.40 -1.84
CA ARG A 52 -12.11 -15.07 -2.38
C ARG A 52 -11.00 -14.04 -2.20
N SER A 53 -10.02 -14.31 -1.34
CA SER A 53 -8.87 -13.41 -1.08
C SER A 53 -8.10 -13.03 -2.35
N PRO A 54 -7.85 -13.95 -3.32
CA PRO A 54 -7.24 -13.58 -4.60
C PRO A 54 -8.02 -12.53 -5.38
N LEU A 55 -9.35 -12.52 -5.30
CA LEU A 55 -10.18 -11.51 -5.99
C LEU A 55 -10.01 -10.13 -5.35
N SER A 56 -9.92 -10.06 -4.02
CA SER A 56 -9.62 -8.83 -3.30
C SER A 56 -8.25 -8.27 -3.69
N MET A 57 -7.23 -9.13 -3.76
CA MET A 57 -5.90 -8.73 -4.20
C MET A 57 -5.87 -8.29 -5.66
N MET A 58 -6.62 -8.96 -6.54
CA MET A 58 -6.74 -8.57 -7.94
C MET A 58 -7.37 -7.18 -8.08
N ALA A 59 -8.47 -6.93 -7.36
CA ALA A 59 -9.13 -5.63 -7.37
C ALA A 59 -8.22 -4.51 -6.87
N ASP A 60 -7.49 -4.73 -5.77
CA ASP A 60 -6.53 -3.77 -5.23
C ASP A 60 -5.38 -3.47 -6.20
N ARG A 61 -4.84 -4.52 -6.86
CA ARG A 61 -3.75 -4.37 -7.84
C ARG A 61 -4.17 -3.61 -9.10
N ALA A 62 -5.43 -3.74 -9.51
CA ALA A 62 -5.97 -3.15 -10.72
C ALA A 62 -6.52 -1.72 -10.51
N ALA A 63 -7.04 -1.43 -9.32
CA ALA A 63 -7.63 -0.13 -9.01
C ALA A 63 -6.56 0.94 -8.73
N GLU A 64 -6.83 2.17 -9.18
CA GLU A 64 -6.01 3.33 -8.83
C GLU A 64 -6.11 3.65 -7.35
N ASN A 65 -4.97 3.80 -6.68
CA ASN A 65 -4.93 4.21 -5.29
C ASN A 65 -5.03 5.75 -5.22
N ALA A 66 -6.03 6.27 -4.51
CA ALA A 66 -6.28 7.71 -4.39
C ALA A 66 -5.11 8.53 -3.82
N SER A 67 -4.23 7.93 -3.01
CA SER A 67 -3.05 8.61 -2.47
C SER A 67 -1.90 8.73 -3.47
N THR A 68 -1.84 7.82 -4.46
CA THR A 68 -0.75 7.75 -5.42
C THR A 68 -1.19 8.05 -6.85
N GLY A 69 -2.50 8.12 -7.13
CA GLY A 69 -3.06 8.36 -8.46
C GLY A 69 -2.84 7.24 -9.48
N TYR A 70 -2.21 6.13 -9.08
CA TYR A 70 -1.85 5.01 -9.96
C TYR A 70 -2.18 3.67 -9.32
N ALA A 71 -2.42 2.66 -10.15
CA ALA A 71 -2.64 1.28 -9.70
C ALA A 71 -1.34 0.66 -9.14
N PRO A 72 -1.38 -0.11 -8.03
CA PRO A 72 -0.20 -0.73 -7.44
C PRO A 72 0.60 -1.61 -8.40
N PHE A 73 -0.09 -2.38 -9.25
CA PHE A 73 0.58 -3.22 -10.24
C PHE A 73 1.33 -2.40 -11.29
N PHE A 74 0.75 -1.27 -11.70
CA PHE A 74 1.39 -0.36 -12.65
C PHE A 74 2.66 0.25 -12.06
N MET A 75 2.63 0.70 -10.80
CA MET A 75 3.82 1.24 -10.12
C MET A 75 4.95 0.21 -10.03
N LEU A 76 4.62 -1.06 -9.75
CA LEU A 76 5.62 -2.12 -9.63
C LEU A 76 6.22 -2.53 -10.97
N THR A 77 5.37 -2.68 -12.00
CA THR A 77 5.77 -3.34 -13.25
C THR A 77 6.01 -2.37 -14.40
N GLY A 78 5.43 -1.16 -14.35
CA GLY A 78 5.33 -0.23 -15.48
C GLY A 78 4.29 -0.67 -16.52
N ARG A 79 3.42 -1.65 -16.21
CA ARG A 79 2.43 -2.19 -17.15
C ARG A 79 1.01 -2.06 -16.59
N PRO A 80 0.00 -1.82 -17.43
CA PRO A 80 -1.38 -1.84 -16.98
C PRO A 80 -1.75 -3.26 -16.53
N PHE A 81 -2.52 -3.36 -15.44
CA PHE A 81 -3.07 -4.64 -15.01
C PHE A 81 -4.09 -5.11 -16.05
N ARG A 82 -4.02 -6.38 -16.47
CA ARG A 82 -4.95 -6.96 -17.45
C ARG A 82 -6.00 -7.80 -16.73
N LEU A 83 -7.26 -7.39 -16.85
CA LEU A 83 -8.40 -8.14 -16.35
C LEU A 83 -8.81 -9.22 -17.37
N PRO A 84 -9.49 -10.29 -16.94
CA PRO A 84 -10.03 -11.29 -17.85
C PRO A 84 -10.91 -10.68 -18.96
N LEU A 85 -11.66 -9.61 -18.62
CA LEU A 85 -12.50 -8.88 -19.58
C LEU A 85 -11.69 -8.24 -20.71
N ASP A 86 -10.46 -7.78 -20.43
CA ASP A 86 -9.59 -7.15 -21.43
C ASP A 86 -9.15 -8.13 -22.52
N SER A 87 -9.19 -9.43 -22.23
CA SER A 87 -8.86 -10.48 -23.22
C SER A 87 -9.97 -10.64 -24.25
N CYS A 88 -11.20 -10.23 -23.94
CA CYS A 88 -12.34 -10.25 -24.86
C CYS A 88 -12.39 -9.01 -25.76
N ILE A 89 -11.56 -8.00 -25.48
CA ILE A 89 -11.53 -6.73 -26.23
C ILE A 89 -10.40 -6.82 -27.27
N PRO A 90 -10.69 -6.68 -28.58
CA PRO A 90 -9.65 -6.63 -29.60
C PRO A 90 -8.73 -5.45 -29.31
N THR A 91 -7.47 -5.73 -28.98
CA THR A 91 -6.47 -4.67 -28.79
C THR A 91 -5.87 -4.31 -30.16
N THR A 92 -5.60 -3.02 -30.38
CA THR A 92 -4.79 -2.58 -31.52
C THR A 92 -3.43 -3.27 -31.51
N MET A 93 -2.85 -3.49 -32.69
CA MET A 93 -1.53 -4.10 -32.79
C MET A 93 -0.55 -3.35 -31.88
N PRO A 94 0.22 -4.07 -31.03
CA PRO A 94 1.21 -3.41 -30.20
C PRO A 94 2.22 -2.67 -31.10
N PRO A 95 2.73 -1.53 -30.65
CA PRO A 95 3.79 -0.84 -31.39
C PRO A 95 4.96 -1.80 -31.62
N GLN A 96 5.61 -1.67 -32.78
CA GLN A 96 6.79 -2.48 -33.08
C GLN A 96 7.97 -1.96 -32.24
N TYR A 97 8.34 -2.71 -31.21
CA TYR A 97 9.48 -2.39 -30.35
C TYR A 97 10.63 -3.35 -30.61
N THR A 98 11.86 -2.84 -30.50
CA THR A 98 13.00 -3.71 -30.24
C THR A 98 13.03 -4.05 -28.75
N PRO A 99 13.59 -5.20 -28.34
CA PRO A 99 13.67 -5.54 -26.91
C PRO A 99 14.35 -4.45 -26.06
N SER A 100 15.36 -3.77 -26.60
CA SER A 100 16.08 -2.71 -25.91
C SER A 100 15.27 -1.42 -25.77
N SER A 101 14.55 -0.98 -26.82
CA SER A 101 13.72 0.22 -26.74
C SER A 101 12.54 0.02 -25.77
N TYR A 102 11.97 -1.18 -25.76
CA TYR A 102 10.90 -1.55 -24.83
C TYR A 102 11.34 -1.52 -23.37
N VAL A 103 12.51 -2.10 -23.05
CA VAL A 103 13.05 -2.10 -21.68
C VAL A 103 13.36 -0.69 -21.22
N TRP A 104 13.94 0.14 -22.09
CA TRP A 104 14.22 1.54 -21.78
C TRP A 104 12.95 2.32 -21.45
N GLU A 105 11.92 2.21 -22.30
CA GLU A 105 10.64 2.90 -22.09
C GLU A 105 9.96 2.45 -20.78
N LEU A 106 9.97 1.15 -20.47
CA LEU A 106 9.43 0.64 -19.20
C LEU A 106 10.19 1.17 -17.98
N GLN A 107 11.52 1.28 -18.07
CA GLN A 107 12.35 1.82 -16.98
C GLN A 107 12.06 3.31 -16.76
N GLU A 108 11.96 4.07 -17.85
CA GLU A 108 11.66 5.50 -17.79
C GLU A 108 10.25 5.75 -17.27
N LEU A 109 9.27 5.00 -17.75
CA LEU A 109 7.90 5.07 -17.27
C LEU A 109 7.81 4.78 -15.78
N ARG A 110 8.49 3.73 -15.30
CA ARG A 110 8.53 3.38 -13.88
C ARG A 110 9.16 4.50 -13.05
N ARG A 111 10.27 5.07 -13.52
CA ARG A 111 10.95 6.19 -12.85
C ARG A 111 10.04 7.41 -12.75
N SER A 112 9.49 7.85 -13.88
CA SER A 112 8.58 9.00 -13.96
C SER A 112 7.35 8.80 -13.06
N THR A 113 6.77 7.59 -13.05
CA THR A 113 5.64 7.25 -12.17
C THR A 113 6.03 7.38 -10.70
N HIS A 114 7.18 6.84 -10.29
CA HIS A 114 7.66 6.95 -8.91
C HIS A 114 7.91 8.40 -8.49
N ASP A 115 8.48 9.22 -9.38
CA ASP A 115 8.71 10.64 -9.11
C ASP A 115 7.39 11.41 -8.95
N MET A 116 6.40 11.11 -9.80
CA MET A 116 5.05 11.69 -9.70
C MET A 116 4.37 11.31 -8.38
N VAL A 117 4.44 10.04 -7.98
CA VAL A 117 3.88 9.55 -6.71
C VAL A 117 4.58 10.21 -5.52
N ARG A 118 5.91 10.34 -5.55
CA ARG A 118 6.67 11.03 -4.51
C ARG A 118 6.24 12.49 -4.38
N GLN A 119 6.01 13.17 -5.50
CA GLN A 119 5.53 14.56 -5.49
C GLN A 119 4.12 14.66 -4.90
N GLN A 120 3.20 13.78 -5.29
CA GLN A 120 1.83 13.75 -4.75
C GLN A 120 1.81 13.47 -3.25
N LEU A 121 2.58 12.47 -2.79
CA LEU A 121 2.72 12.17 -1.38
C LEU A 121 3.36 13.33 -0.62
N GLY A 122 4.37 13.99 -1.18
CA GLY A 122 5.01 15.18 -0.58
C GLY A 122 4.05 16.37 -0.46
N ALA A 123 3.22 16.62 -1.47
CA ALA A 123 2.21 17.68 -1.43
C ALA A 123 1.09 17.40 -0.41
N ALA A 124 0.83 16.13 -0.07
CA ALA A 124 -0.15 15.74 0.93
C ALA A 124 0.36 15.87 2.39
N VAL A 125 1.67 16.10 2.59
CA VAL A 125 2.25 16.32 3.93
C VAL A 125 2.03 17.77 4.34
N ASN A 126 0.95 18.03 5.08
CA ASN A 126 0.69 19.33 5.70
C ASN A 126 1.25 19.36 7.12
N GLY A 127 2.44 19.95 7.30
CA GLY A 127 3.02 20.18 8.61
C GLY A 127 4.27 21.05 8.55
N THR A 128 4.42 21.97 9.51
CA THR A 128 5.70 22.64 9.73
C THR A 128 6.68 21.65 10.36
N PRO A 129 7.87 21.41 9.78
CA PRO A 129 8.85 20.53 10.40
C PRO A 129 9.31 21.11 11.73
N PHE A 130 9.28 20.31 12.79
CA PHE A 130 9.78 20.69 14.10
C PHE A 130 11.29 20.96 14.04
N GLN A 131 11.73 22.04 14.68
CA GLN A 131 13.13 22.37 14.83
C GLN A 131 13.70 21.86 16.16
N ARG A 132 15.02 21.68 16.21
CA ARG A 132 15.70 21.27 17.44
C ARG A 132 15.56 22.37 18.50
N GLY A 133 14.74 22.12 19.52
CA GLY A 133 14.41 23.09 20.56
C GLY A 133 12.90 23.35 20.69
N ASP A 134 12.10 22.86 19.75
CA ASP A 134 10.65 23.00 19.82
C ASP A 134 10.06 22.12 20.91
N TRP A 135 9.14 22.69 21.70
CA TRP A 135 8.36 21.95 22.68
C TRP A 135 7.21 21.23 21.98
N VAL A 136 7.21 19.91 22.06
CA VAL A 136 6.14 19.05 21.54
C VAL A 136 5.38 18.41 22.69
N TRP A 137 4.05 18.47 22.64
CA TRP A 137 3.19 17.79 23.61
C TRP A 137 3.27 16.28 23.39
N ASN A 138 3.60 15.53 24.45
CA ASN A 138 3.59 14.07 24.43
C ASN A 138 2.35 13.59 25.18
N GLU A 139 1.30 13.24 24.44
CA GLU A 139 0.07 12.71 25.02
C GLU A 139 0.29 11.27 25.51
N ARG A 140 0.20 11.07 26.82
CA ARG A 140 0.22 9.74 27.44
C ARG A 140 -1.16 9.42 27.98
N GLN A 141 -1.81 8.39 27.44
CA GLN A 141 -3.00 7.84 28.08
C GLN A 141 -2.58 7.04 29.31
N VAL A 142 -2.87 7.57 30.50
CA VAL A 142 -2.71 6.84 31.77
C VAL A 142 -4.01 6.09 32.03
N PRO A 143 -4.01 4.75 32.05
CA PRO A 143 -5.21 4.00 32.40
C PRO A 143 -5.64 4.31 33.84
N PRO A 144 -6.95 4.37 34.14
CA PRO A 144 -7.44 4.65 35.48
C PRO A 144 -6.94 3.61 36.50
N LEU A 145 -6.70 4.05 37.74
CA LEU A 145 -6.16 3.21 38.80
C LEU A 145 -7.02 1.93 38.98
N GLY A 146 -6.40 0.76 38.82
CA GLY A 146 -7.03 -0.55 38.99
C GLY A 146 -7.25 -1.34 37.70
N SER A 147 -7.07 -0.74 36.53
CA SER A 147 -7.22 -1.42 35.24
C SER A 147 -5.86 -1.71 34.59
N SER A 148 -5.66 -2.94 34.13
CA SER A 148 -4.44 -3.31 33.39
C SER A 148 -4.44 -2.63 32.02
N ALA A 149 -3.34 -1.93 31.72
CA ALA A 149 -3.10 -1.24 30.44
C ALA A 149 -3.31 -2.14 29.21
N LYS A 150 -3.24 -3.46 29.38
CA LYS A 150 -3.40 -4.44 28.30
C LYS A 150 -4.82 -4.52 27.71
N PHE A 151 -5.85 -4.02 28.41
CA PHE A 151 -7.25 -4.16 27.98
C PHE A 151 -7.84 -2.91 27.32
N HIS A 152 -7.08 -1.83 27.19
CA HIS A 152 -7.51 -0.57 26.56
C HIS A 152 -6.81 -0.32 25.20
N HIS A 153 -6.72 -1.36 24.38
CA HIS A 153 -6.19 -1.27 23.01
C HIS A 153 -7.20 -1.86 22.02
N SER A 154 -7.94 -1.00 21.33
CA SER A 154 -8.71 -1.28 20.11
C SER A 154 -8.75 -0.04 19.25
#